data_AF-A0A7S4QXW5-F1
#
_entry.id   AF-A0A7S4QXW5-F1
#
_cell.length_a   1.000
_cell.length_b   1.000
_cell.length_c   1.000
_cell.angle_alpha   90.00
_cell.angle_beta   90.00
_cell.angle_gamma   90.00
#
_symmetry.space_group_name_H-M   'P 1'
#
loop_
_entity.id
_entity.type
_entity.pdbx_description
1 polymer ?
#
loop_
_entity_poly.entity_id
_entity_poly.type
_entity_poly.pdbx_seq_one_letter_code
_entity_poly.pdbx_strand_id
1 'polypeptide(L)'
;AGDCEYVMVFPLAGEKENQLHVSGTRAMFIRWEDQVEARNLARSIFRDPSKLHILTEKELEERFEETMTKADYNQLVCEVVTETLSGPLFGLEVAAFASMAHDEAFLKIRMPTDGDTLQQYAMHFRYQVPLSHHCYENLQTPIPQNVFGEDVYAHTAYVANNADLFKPFRGVDRIRLIAARLNRFIDVSELMKQQVLAEHFAVHDLKEVNELVEVWANPKLWYRFPDRSLEERIRNYFGEEVAWLFVWQSFFMQQLMVPTALGFLLFFRRWLLSIEAQRKVQILFGLFMSIWVTIYNRRYIRYEAVLRQKWGMDKFLLSSIYVRDEYVPDHRGNRNMRISGIMLLGDMLAIGMVILCMIGVRAVHSLREH
;
A
#
# COMPACT_ATOMS: atom_id res chain seq x y z
N ALA A 1 5.90 -19.41 -8.80
CA ALA A 1 6.40 -18.04 -8.60
C ALA A 1 6.45 -17.41 -9.96
N GLY A 2 5.84 -16.23 -10.12
CA GLY A 2 5.93 -15.47 -11.37
C GLY A 2 7.38 -15.24 -11.79
N ASP A 3 7.60 -15.01 -13.08
CA ASP A 3 8.93 -14.85 -13.67
C ASP A 3 9.66 -13.57 -13.20
N CYS A 4 8.99 -12.67 -12.46
CA CYS A 4 9.50 -11.37 -12.04
C CYS A 4 8.67 -10.80 -10.88
N GLU A 5 9.30 -10.14 -9.91
CA GLU A 5 8.61 -9.45 -8.81
C GLU A 5 8.47 -7.94 -9.04
N TYR A 6 9.42 -7.30 -9.71
CA TYR A 6 9.46 -5.84 -9.84
C TYR A 6 10.00 -5.39 -11.20
N VAL A 7 9.43 -4.33 -11.76
CA VAL A 7 9.82 -3.79 -13.07
C VAL A 7 10.10 -2.30 -12.97
N MET A 8 11.18 -1.86 -13.63
CA MET A 8 11.49 -0.46 -13.89
C MET A 8 11.41 -0.21 -15.39
N VAL A 9 10.80 0.92 -15.78
CA VAL A 9 10.59 1.30 -17.18
C VAL A 9 11.45 2.53 -17.49
N PHE A 10 12.41 2.35 -18.38
CA PHE A 10 13.32 3.41 -18.83
C PHE A 10 12.93 3.83 -20.25
N PRO A 11 12.68 5.12 -20.51
CA PRO A 11 12.44 5.60 -21.87
C PRO A 11 13.75 5.50 -22.67
N LEU A 12 13.65 5.12 -23.93
CA LEU A 12 14.75 5.08 -24.89
C LEU A 12 14.63 6.24 -25.88
N ALA A 13 15.77 6.73 -26.36
CA ALA A 13 15.80 7.73 -27.42
C ALA A 13 15.29 7.11 -28.72
N GLY A 14 14.17 7.61 -29.23
CA GLY A 14 13.67 7.28 -30.57
C GLY A 14 14.34 8.10 -31.67
N GLU A 15 13.83 7.99 -32.89
CA GLU A 15 14.35 8.75 -34.06
C GLU A 15 14.10 10.27 -34.00
N LYS A 16 13.27 10.74 -33.06
CA LYS A 16 12.90 12.16 -32.92
C LYS A 16 13.65 12.82 -31.76
N GLU A 17 14.22 14.00 -32.01
CA GLU A 17 14.91 14.82 -31.01
C GLU A 17 14.04 15.13 -29.77
N ASN A 18 12.76 15.39 -30.00
CA ASN A 18 11.78 15.69 -28.96
C ASN A 18 10.68 14.64 -28.96
N GLN A 19 10.46 14.01 -27.81
CA GLN A 19 9.48 12.94 -27.67
C GLN A 19 8.58 13.18 -26.47
N LEU A 20 7.27 13.20 -26.74
CA LEU A 20 6.27 13.00 -25.70
C LEU A 20 6.19 11.49 -25.45
N HIS A 21 6.62 11.09 -24.27
CA HIS A 21 6.59 9.72 -23.83
C HIS A 21 5.46 9.55 -22.80
N VAL A 22 4.66 8.49 -22.94
CA VAL A 22 3.49 8.25 -22.09
C VAL A 22 3.55 6.81 -21.59
N SER A 23 3.80 6.65 -20.29
CA SER A 23 3.77 5.36 -19.60
C SER A 23 2.66 5.39 -18.55
N GLY A 24 1.70 4.47 -18.65
CA GLY A 24 0.58 4.37 -17.72
C GLY A 24 -0.21 5.68 -17.61
N THR A 25 -0.18 6.30 -16.43
CA THR A 25 -0.85 7.59 -16.16
C THR A 25 0.07 8.80 -16.31
N ARG A 26 1.35 8.60 -16.64
CA ARG A 26 2.37 9.64 -16.66
C ARG A 26 2.75 10.03 -18.08
N ALA A 27 2.76 11.33 -18.35
CA ALA A 27 3.32 11.90 -19.56
C ALA A 27 4.61 12.65 -19.23
N MET A 28 5.66 12.42 -20.01
CA MET A 28 6.95 13.10 -19.89
C MET A 28 7.36 13.63 -21.25
N PHE A 29 7.83 14.87 -21.28
CA PHE A 29 8.35 15.49 -22.48
C PHE A 29 9.87 15.51 -22.38
N ILE A 30 10.53 14.68 -23.17
CA ILE A 30 11.99 14.50 -23.15
C ILE A 30 12.57 15.15 -24.39
N ARG A 31 13.60 15.96 -24.18
CA ARG A 31 14.44 16.56 -25.21
C ARG A 31 15.79 15.87 -25.15
N TRP A 32 16.05 14.97 -26.09
CA TRP A 32 17.17 14.03 -25.99
C TRP A 32 18.54 14.70 -26.23
N GLU A 33 18.56 15.79 -26.99
CA GLU A 33 19.78 16.53 -27.32
C GLU A 33 20.11 17.66 -26.32
N ASP A 34 19.22 17.95 -25.36
CA ASP A 34 19.46 18.97 -24.35
C ASP A 34 20.70 18.59 -23.52
N GLN A 35 21.58 19.58 -23.29
CA GLN A 35 22.73 19.42 -22.40
C GLN A 35 22.27 19.53 -20.95
N VAL A 36 22.63 18.54 -20.15
CA VAL A 36 22.28 18.49 -18.72
C VAL A 36 23.53 18.45 -17.85
N GLU A 37 23.45 19.05 -16.66
CA GLU A 37 24.49 18.98 -15.62
C GLU A 37 24.51 17.58 -14.98
N ALA A 38 24.98 16.59 -15.74
CA ALA A 38 24.87 15.18 -15.40
C ALA A 38 25.52 14.83 -14.07
N ARG A 39 26.65 15.45 -13.71
CA ARG A 39 27.31 15.17 -12.43
C ARG A 39 26.46 15.59 -11.23
N ASN A 40 25.82 16.76 -11.29
CA ASN A 40 24.95 17.26 -10.23
C ASN A 40 23.67 16.40 -10.12
N LEU A 41 23.11 16.01 -11.26
CA LEU A 41 21.92 15.17 -11.32
C LEU A 41 22.19 13.72 -10.86
N ALA A 42 23.33 13.13 -11.25
CA ALA A 42 23.74 11.81 -10.77
C ALA A 42 24.01 11.81 -9.26
N ARG A 43 24.57 12.90 -8.75
CA ARG A 43 24.83 13.07 -7.31
C ARG A 43 23.53 13.06 -6.50
N SER A 44 22.45 13.68 -6.97
CA SER A 44 21.17 13.63 -6.24
C SER A 44 20.55 12.22 -6.24
N ILE A 45 20.81 11.38 -7.25
CA ILE A 45 20.31 10.00 -7.31
C ILE A 45 21.10 9.06 -6.40
N PHE A 46 22.43 9.04 -6.55
CA PHE A 46 23.30 8.01 -5.96
C PHE A 46 23.95 8.43 -4.64
N ARG A 47 23.87 9.73 -4.29
CA ARG A 47 24.54 10.32 -3.13
C ARG A 47 23.64 11.27 -2.35
N ASP A 48 22.35 10.95 -2.27
CA ASP A 48 21.47 11.65 -1.35
C ASP A 48 21.98 11.52 0.10
N PRO A 49 22.15 12.63 0.85
CA PRO A 49 22.69 12.60 2.22
C PRO A 49 21.90 11.74 3.22
N SER A 50 20.63 11.47 2.94
CA SER A 50 19.75 10.63 3.77
C SER A 50 19.85 9.13 3.43
N LYS A 51 20.53 8.77 2.35
CA LYS A 51 20.66 7.40 1.83
C LYS A 51 22.10 6.89 1.92
N LEU A 52 22.27 5.58 1.74
CA LEU A 52 23.60 5.00 1.61
C LEU A 52 24.14 5.24 0.21
N HIS A 53 25.35 5.78 0.13
CA HIS A 53 25.98 6.09 -1.16
C HIS A 53 26.41 4.81 -1.88
N ILE A 54 25.97 4.66 -3.13
CA ILE A 54 26.37 3.55 -4.02
C ILE A 54 27.74 3.85 -4.62
N LEU A 55 27.91 5.06 -5.13
CA LEU A 55 29.12 5.53 -5.80
C LEU A 55 29.91 6.47 -4.89
N THR A 56 31.23 6.35 -4.92
CA THR A 56 32.14 7.33 -4.33
C THR A 56 32.20 8.60 -5.19
N GLU A 57 32.71 9.72 -4.65
CA GLU A 57 32.82 10.99 -5.43
C GLU A 57 33.72 10.77 -6.66
N LYS A 58 34.79 9.99 -6.48
CA LYS A 58 35.73 9.68 -7.56
C LYS A 58 35.09 8.87 -8.67
N GLU A 59 34.36 7.79 -8.32
CA GLU A 59 33.64 6.99 -9.32
C GLU A 59 32.57 7.80 -10.04
N LEU A 60 31.95 8.76 -9.35
CA LEU A 60 30.96 9.66 -9.95
C LEU A 60 31.62 10.67 -10.91
N GLU A 61 32.79 11.21 -10.56
CA GLU A 61 33.59 12.08 -11.45
C GLU A 61 34.17 11.32 -12.65
N GLU A 62 34.53 10.04 -12.48
CA GLU A 62 35.07 9.17 -13.52
C GLU A 62 33.99 8.71 -14.50
N ARG A 63 32.79 8.40 -14.01
CA ARG A 63 31.67 7.90 -14.84
C ARG A 63 30.88 9.03 -15.48
N PHE A 64 30.67 10.16 -14.78
CA PHE A 64 29.82 11.25 -15.26
C PHE A 64 30.65 12.52 -15.57
N GLU A 65 30.54 12.95 -16.83
CA GLU A 65 30.98 14.27 -17.27
C GLU A 65 30.21 15.39 -16.55
N GLU A 66 30.78 16.59 -16.53
CA GLU A 66 30.12 17.75 -15.92
C GLU A 66 28.82 18.09 -16.66
N THR A 67 28.86 18.02 -18.00
CA THR A 67 27.73 18.19 -18.90
C THR A 67 27.73 17.12 -19.98
N MET A 68 26.58 16.50 -20.27
CA MET A 68 26.42 15.55 -21.37
C MET A 68 25.01 15.66 -21.96
N THR A 69 24.77 15.00 -23.10
CA THR A 69 23.42 14.96 -23.68
C THR A 69 22.46 14.21 -22.77
N LYS A 70 21.17 14.56 -22.84
CA LYS A 70 20.13 13.87 -22.06
C LYS A 70 20.03 12.38 -22.40
N ALA A 71 20.23 12.01 -23.67
CA ALA A 71 20.26 10.63 -24.11
C ALA A 71 21.40 9.83 -23.46
N ASP A 72 22.63 10.33 -23.55
CA ASP A 72 23.81 9.67 -22.97
C ASP A 72 23.68 9.57 -21.45
N TYR A 73 23.18 10.62 -20.80
CA TYR A 73 22.90 10.64 -19.37
C TYR A 73 21.91 9.55 -18.95
N ASN A 74 20.75 9.47 -19.62
CA ASN A 74 19.72 8.49 -19.28
C ASN A 74 20.22 7.05 -19.50
N GLN A 75 20.96 6.81 -20.58
CA GLN A 75 21.57 5.51 -20.86
C GLN A 75 22.57 5.12 -19.77
N LEU A 76 23.50 6.02 -19.44
CA LEU A 76 24.53 5.76 -18.43
C LEU A 76 23.94 5.51 -17.04
N VAL A 77 22.92 6.29 -16.64
CA VAL A 77 22.22 6.05 -15.37
C VAL A 77 21.53 4.69 -15.37
N CYS A 78 20.90 4.27 -16.47
CA CYS A 78 20.28 2.96 -16.61
C CYS A 78 21.32 1.82 -16.48
N GLU A 79 22.49 1.98 -17.10
CA GLU A 79 23.61 1.04 -17.00
C GLU A 79 24.12 0.92 -15.55
N VAL A 80 24.35 2.05 -14.87
CA VAL A 80 24.78 2.08 -13.47
C VAL A 80 23.75 1.44 -12.55
N VAL A 81 22.46 1.72 -12.76
CA VAL A 81 21.37 1.10 -11.97
C VAL A 81 21.35 -0.42 -12.21
N THR A 82 21.47 -0.87 -13.46
CA THR A 82 21.49 -2.28 -13.81
C THR A 82 22.69 -3.02 -13.22
N GLU A 83 23.89 -2.43 -13.30
CA GLU A 83 25.12 -2.94 -12.68
C GLU A 83 24.97 -3.03 -11.16
N THR A 84 24.39 -1.99 -10.54
CA THR A 84 24.21 -1.96 -9.09
C THR A 84 23.23 -3.03 -8.61
N LEU A 85 22.14 -3.26 -9.35
CA LEU A 85 21.11 -4.24 -9.00
C LEU A 85 21.59 -5.69 -9.17
N SER A 86 22.38 -5.95 -10.20
CA SER A 86 22.99 -7.27 -10.43
C SER A 86 24.26 -7.50 -9.59
N GLY A 87 24.90 -6.42 -9.14
CA GLY A 87 26.12 -6.44 -8.34
C GLY A 87 25.94 -6.94 -6.90
N PRO A 88 27.03 -7.07 -6.13
CA PRO A 88 27.04 -7.70 -4.81
C PRO A 88 26.23 -6.94 -3.74
N LEU A 89 25.93 -5.66 -3.97
CA LEU A 89 25.12 -4.85 -3.05
C LEU A 89 23.66 -5.31 -3.01
N PHE A 90 23.15 -5.79 -4.13
CA PHE A 90 21.76 -6.23 -4.29
C PHE A 90 21.68 -7.74 -4.53
N GLY A 91 22.47 -8.29 -5.45
CA GLY A 91 22.47 -9.71 -5.78
C GLY A 91 21.14 -10.17 -6.38
N LEU A 92 20.53 -9.33 -7.23
CA LEU A 92 19.26 -9.62 -7.89
C LEU A 92 19.50 -10.13 -9.31
N GLU A 93 18.59 -10.96 -9.79
CA GLU A 93 18.54 -11.34 -11.20
C GLU A 93 17.88 -10.21 -11.98
N VAL A 94 18.57 -9.70 -12.99
CA VAL A 94 18.10 -8.57 -13.79
C VAL A 94 18.07 -8.97 -15.26
N ALA A 95 16.94 -8.71 -15.92
CA ALA A 95 16.77 -8.97 -17.35
C ALA A 95 16.09 -7.78 -18.02
N ALA A 96 16.75 -7.18 -19.01
CA ALA A 96 16.19 -6.09 -19.80
C ALA A 96 15.50 -6.64 -21.07
N PHE A 97 14.36 -6.04 -21.45
CA PHE A 97 13.75 -6.26 -22.75
C PHE A 97 13.15 -4.95 -23.28
N ALA A 98 13.19 -4.76 -24.60
CA ALA A 98 12.64 -3.56 -25.23
C ALA A 98 11.12 -3.67 -25.43
N SER A 99 10.42 -2.53 -25.42
CA SER A 99 9.04 -2.42 -25.87
C SER A 99 8.91 -2.84 -27.34
N MET A 100 7.69 -3.20 -27.74
CA MET A 100 7.38 -3.49 -29.15
C MET A 100 7.62 -2.28 -30.08
N ALA A 101 7.53 -1.06 -29.53
CA ALA A 101 7.80 0.17 -30.26
C ALA A 101 9.26 0.63 -30.15
N HIS A 102 10.11 -0.12 -29.42
CA HIS A 102 11.53 0.17 -29.17
C HIS A 102 11.79 1.56 -28.57
N ASP A 103 10.80 2.13 -27.89
CA ASP A 103 10.85 3.42 -27.21
C ASP A 103 10.96 3.30 -25.68
N GLU A 104 10.91 2.09 -25.14
CA GLU A 104 11.12 1.79 -23.72
C GLU A 104 11.98 0.54 -23.54
N ALA A 105 12.79 0.55 -22.48
CA ALA A 105 13.43 -0.63 -21.93
C ALA A 105 12.78 -0.98 -20.60
N PHE A 106 12.24 -2.19 -20.52
CA PHE A 106 11.72 -2.77 -19.30
C PHE A 106 12.81 -3.58 -18.62
N LEU A 107 13.19 -3.15 -17.42
CA LEU A 107 14.14 -3.84 -16.57
C LEU A 107 13.36 -4.72 -15.58
N LYS A 108 13.33 -6.03 -15.85
CA LYS A 108 12.77 -7.03 -14.93
C LYS A 108 13.77 -7.29 -13.81
N ILE A 109 13.29 -7.23 -12.59
CA ILE A 109 14.04 -7.50 -11.38
C ILE A 109 13.42 -8.70 -10.70
N ARG A 110 14.27 -9.67 -10.36
CA ARG A 110 13.88 -10.90 -9.69
C ARG A 110 14.80 -11.24 -8.53
N MET A 111 14.23 -11.79 -7.46
CA MET A 111 15.06 -12.41 -6.41
C MET A 111 15.50 -13.82 -6.84
N PRO A 112 16.81 -14.15 -6.73
CA PRO A 112 17.28 -15.50 -7.03
C PRO A 112 16.56 -16.56 -6.21
N THR A 113 16.19 -17.66 -6.88
CA THR A 113 15.43 -18.75 -6.24
C THR A 113 16.32 -19.68 -5.43
N ASP A 114 17.56 -19.89 -5.89
CA ASP A 114 18.52 -20.87 -5.35
C ASP A 114 19.52 -20.25 -4.35
N GLY A 115 19.34 -18.98 -4.00
CA GLY A 115 20.27 -18.22 -3.15
C GLY A 115 19.67 -17.78 -1.81
N ASP A 116 20.54 -17.29 -0.93
CA ASP A 116 20.19 -16.75 0.38
C ASP A 116 19.83 -15.25 0.35
N THR A 117 19.70 -14.64 -0.83
CA THR A 117 19.51 -13.19 -0.98
C THR A 117 18.28 -12.69 -0.20
N LEU A 118 17.16 -13.40 -0.27
CA LEU A 118 15.92 -13.04 0.44
C LEU A 118 16.13 -13.08 1.96
N GLN A 119 16.78 -14.13 2.44
CA GLN A 119 17.09 -14.37 3.85
C GLN A 119 18.04 -13.29 4.39
N GLN A 120 19.05 -12.92 3.60
CA GLN A 120 19.99 -11.85 3.92
C GLN A 120 19.29 -10.49 3.99
N TYR A 121 18.39 -10.20 3.05
CA TYR A 121 17.59 -8.96 3.07
C TYR A 121 16.72 -8.92 4.32
N ALA A 122 15.99 -10.00 4.60
CA ALA A 122 15.14 -10.11 5.79
C ALA A 122 15.94 -9.91 7.08
N MET A 123 17.13 -10.51 7.19
CA MET A 123 18.02 -10.34 8.34
C MET A 123 18.54 -8.89 8.46
N HIS A 124 19.00 -8.29 7.36
CA HIS A 124 19.53 -6.93 7.33
C HIS A 124 18.48 -5.90 7.77
N PHE A 125 17.23 -6.07 7.34
CA PHE A 125 16.11 -5.20 7.73
C PHE A 125 15.43 -5.61 9.04
N ARG A 126 15.91 -6.67 9.72
CA ARG A 126 15.26 -7.27 10.90
C ARG A 126 13.76 -7.51 10.66
N TYR A 127 13.45 -8.01 9.48
CA TYR A 127 12.09 -8.21 9.00
C TYR A 127 11.33 -9.14 9.94
N GLN A 128 10.12 -8.75 10.33
CA GLN A 128 9.32 -9.52 11.27
C GLN A 128 8.58 -10.63 10.51
N VAL A 129 8.83 -11.88 10.89
CA VAL A 129 8.23 -13.07 10.26
C VAL A 129 7.54 -13.90 11.36
N PRO A 130 6.35 -14.45 11.10
CA PRO A 130 5.71 -15.37 12.04
C PRO A 130 6.49 -16.68 12.18
N LEU A 131 6.55 -17.21 13.39
CA LEU A 131 7.11 -18.54 13.66
C LEU A 131 6.29 -19.65 12.99
N SER A 132 6.97 -20.75 12.64
CA SER A 132 6.36 -21.96 12.08
C SER A 132 5.69 -22.80 13.17
N HIS A 133 4.81 -23.71 12.76
CA HIS A 133 4.23 -24.71 13.66
C HIS A 133 5.34 -25.56 14.32
N HIS A 134 6.36 -25.91 13.53
CA HIS A 134 7.51 -26.70 13.97
C HIS A 134 8.27 -26.06 15.13
N CYS A 135 8.36 -24.72 15.17
CA CYS A 135 8.99 -24.03 16.29
C CYS A 135 8.27 -24.29 17.63
N TYR A 136 6.94 -24.29 17.63
CA TYR A 136 6.13 -24.56 18.82
C TYR A 136 6.21 -26.03 19.25
N GLU A 137 6.26 -26.96 18.29
CA GLU A 137 6.48 -28.38 18.55
C GLU A 137 7.83 -28.62 19.24
N ASN A 138 8.91 -28.01 18.72
CA ASN A 138 10.25 -28.13 19.28
C ASN A 138 10.33 -27.57 20.70
N LEU A 139 9.58 -26.50 20.98
CA LEU A 139 9.48 -25.89 22.32
C LEU A 139 8.48 -26.59 23.23
N GLN A 140 7.79 -27.64 22.75
CA GLN A 140 6.70 -28.34 23.47
C GLN A 140 5.66 -27.36 24.06
N THR A 141 5.43 -26.25 23.36
CA THR A 141 4.56 -25.16 23.82
C THR A 141 3.32 -25.13 22.93
N PRO A 142 2.09 -25.12 23.50
CA PRO A 142 0.89 -25.04 22.69
C PRO A 142 0.80 -23.69 21.98
N ILE A 143 0.25 -23.69 20.77
CA ILE A 143 0.04 -22.48 19.99
C ILE A 143 -1.08 -21.65 20.66
N PRO A 144 -0.83 -20.35 20.95
CA PRO A 144 -1.88 -19.48 21.46
C PRO A 144 -3.03 -19.36 20.47
N GLN A 145 -4.27 -19.44 20.98
CA GLN A 145 -5.47 -19.23 20.18
C GLN A 145 -6.17 -17.93 20.57
N ASN A 146 -6.74 -17.24 19.57
CA ASN A 146 -7.52 -16.04 19.82
C ASN A 146 -8.95 -16.37 20.30
N VAL A 147 -9.74 -15.34 20.57
CA VAL A 147 -11.15 -15.46 20.99
C VAL A 147 -12.06 -16.13 19.94
N PHE A 148 -11.57 -16.32 18.72
CA PHE A 148 -12.27 -16.99 17.62
C PHE A 148 -11.77 -18.42 17.38
N GLY A 149 -10.83 -18.92 18.20
CA GLY A 149 -10.25 -20.26 18.05
C GLY A 149 -9.22 -20.37 16.93
N GLU A 150 -8.72 -19.24 16.42
CA GLU A 150 -7.67 -19.22 15.38
C GLU A 150 -6.30 -19.17 16.02
N ASP A 151 -5.35 -19.88 15.42
CA ASP A 151 -3.96 -19.92 15.85
C ASP A 151 -3.25 -18.57 15.62
N VAL A 152 -2.57 -18.10 16.66
CA VAL A 152 -1.83 -16.84 16.67
C VAL A 152 -0.35 -17.13 16.89
N TYR A 153 0.42 -16.91 15.84
CA TYR A 153 1.86 -17.13 15.82
C TYR A 153 2.59 -15.87 16.29
N ALA A 154 3.61 -16.05 17.14
CA ALA A 154 4.49 -14.96 17.52
C ALA A 154 5.31 -14.49 16.31
N HIS A 155 5.49 -13.17 16.21
CA HIS A 155 6.31 -12.54 15.17
C HIS A 155 7.62 -12.08 15.78
N THR A 156 8.72 -12.39 15.10
CA THR A 156 10.06 -11.97 15.54
C THR A 156 10.94 -11.65 14.34
N ALA A 157 12.07 -10.99 14.59
CA ALA A 157 13.04 -10.67 13.55
C ALA A 157 13.59 -11.98 12.96
N TYR A 158 13.63 -12.04 11.63
CA TYR A 158 14.16 -13.19 10.91
C TYR A 158 15.64 -13.43 11.22
N VAL A 159 16.00 -14.70 11.41
CA VAL A 159 17.37 -15.16 11.67
C VAL A 159 17.71 -16.28 10.70
N ALA A 160 18.74 -16.08 9.87
CA ALA A 160 19.09 -17.01 8.79
C ALA A 160 19.48 -18.42 9.29
N ASN A 161 20.15 -18.53 10.44
CA ASN A 161 20.62 -19.81 10.99
C ASN A 161 19.49 -20.80 11.32
N ASN A 162 18.27 -20.30 11.59
CA ASN A 162 17.13 -21.10 12.03
C ASN A 162 15.91 -20.86 11.12
N ALA A 163 16.12 -20.90 9.81
CA ALA A 163 15.09 -20.58 8.81
C ALA A 163 13.83 -21.47 8.91
N ASP A 164 14.00 -22.73 9.32
CA ASP A 164 12.96 -23.74 9.54
C ASP A 164 11.96 -23.38 10.66
N LEU A 165 12.40 -22.54 11.62
CA LEU A 165 11.56 -22.05 12.70
C LEU A 165 10.58 -20.95 12.26
N PHE A 166 10.67 -20.49 11.01
CA PHE A 166 9.83 -19.42 10.47
C PHE A 166 8.87 -19.95 9.41
N LYS A 167 7.73 -19.27 9.25
CA LYS A 167 6.86 -19.52 8.09
C LYS A 167 7.54 -19.03 6.80
N PRO A 168 7.20 -19.63 5.65
CA PRO A 168 7.73 -19.19 4.37
C PRO A 168 7.31 -17.75 4.06
N PHE A 169 8.21 -17.01 3.40
CA PHE A 169 7.93 -15.66 2.91
C PHE A 169 6.85 -15.68 1.83
N ARG A 170 5.96 -14.69 1.87
CA ARG A 170 4.92 -14.45 0.86
C ARG A 170 5.50 -13.71 -0.35
N GLY A 171 4.77 -13.70 -1.47
CA GLY A 171 5.13 -12.88 -2.63
C GLY A 171 5.28 -11.40 -2.28
N VAL A 172 4.36 -10.86 -1.47
CA VAL A 172 4.41 -9.46 -1.01
C VAL A 172 5.64 -9.15 -0.14
N ASP A 173 6.15 -10.14 0.60
CA ASP A 173 7.31 -9.94 1.47
C ASP A 173 8.58 -9.77 0.63
N ARG A 174 8.71 -10.50 -0.49
CA ARG A 174 9.79 -10.34 -1.47
C ARG A 174 9.78 -8.94 -2.07
N ILE A 175 8.62 -8.51 -2.59
CA ILE A 175 8.44 -7.17 -3.19
C ILE A 175 8.81 -6.08 -2.18
N ARG A 176 8.36 -6.19 -0.92
CA ARG A 176 8.68 -5.24 0.15
C ARG A 176 10.16 -5.17 0.46
N LEU A 177 10.84 -6.31 0.50
CA LEU A 177 12.27 -6.36 0.77
C LEU A 177 13.08 -5.78 -0.40
N ILE A 178 12.69 -6.02 -1.65
CA ILE A 178 13.26 -5.33 -2.83
C ILE A 178 13.06 -3.82 -2.69
N ALA A 179 11.83 -3.36 -2.46
CA ALA A 179 11.50 -1.94 -2.35
C ALA A 179 12.26 -1.26 -1.19
N ALA A 180 12.37 -1.93 -0.03
CA ALA A 180 13.13 -1.43 1.11
C ALA A 180 14.63 -1.31 0.80
N ARG A 181 15.20 -2.28 0.07
CA ARG A 181 16.59 -2.23 -0.38
C ARG A 181 16.80 -1.10 -1.38
N LEU A 182 15.95 -1.01 -2.41
CA LEU A 182 15.99 0.08 -3.41
C LEU A 182 15.97 1.44 -2.73
N ASN A 183 14.99 1.69 -1.85
CA ASN A 183 14.83 2.98 -1.17
C ASN A 183 16.02 3.37 -0.29
N ARG A 184 16.78 2.40 0.23
CA ARG A 184 17.95 2.64 1.08
C ARG A 184 19.17 3.14 0.29
N PHE A 185 19.29 2.76 -0.97
CA PHE A 185 20.49 3.00 -1.79
C PHE A 185 20.23 3.93 -2.98
N ILE A 186 19.06 3.85 -3.60
CA ILE A 186 18.70 4.60 -4.82
C ILE A 186 17.57 5.59 -4.48
N ASP A 187 17.71 6.83 -4.93
CA ASP A 187 16.59 7.76 -4.97
C ASP A 187 15.74 7.56 -6.24
N VAL A 188 14.75 6.67 -6.13
CA VAL A 188 13.81 6.36 -7.23
C VAL A 188 12.97 7.59 -7.58
N SER A 189 12.65 8.43 -6.61
CA SER A 189 11.83 9.63 -6.83
C SER A 189 12.59 10.69 -7.61
N GLU A 190 13.89 10.80 -7.38
CA GLU A 190 14.77 11.64 -8.17
C GLU A 190 14.96 11.10 -9.59
N LEU A 191 15.13 9.79 -9.78
CA LEU A 191 15.12 9.15 -11.11
C LEU A 191 13.85 9.48 -11.90
N MET A 192 12.71 9.46 -11.22
CA MET A 192 11.42 9.85 -11.79
C MET A 192 11.41 11.35 -12.14
N LYS A 193 11.76 12.25 -11.21
CA LYS A 193 11.76 13.71 -11.44
C LYS A 193 12.65 14.12 -12.60
N GLN A 194 13.83 13.51 -12.71
CA GLN A 194 14.78 13.76 -13.78
C GLN A 194 14.38 13.14 -15.13
N GLN A 195 13.23 12.46 -15.23
CA GLN A 195 12.78 11.81 -16.46
C GLN A 195 13.74 10.72 -16.96
N VAL A 196 14.51 10.11 -16.06
CA VAL A 196 15.33 8.92 -16.37
C VAL A 196 14.48 7.67 -16.24
N LEU A 197 13.61 7.62 -15.23
CA LEU A 197 12.66 6.54 -15.01
C LEU A 197 11.26 7.03 -15.39
N ALA A 198 10.61 6.31 -16.31
CA ALA A 198 9.24 6.60 -16.73
C ALA A 198 8.27 6.13 -15.63
N GLU A 199 8.38 4.86 -15.25
CA GLU A 199 7.51 4.21 -14.28
C GLU A 199 8.23 3.03 -13.59
N HIS A 200 7.73 2.62 -12.43
CA HIS A 200 8.16 1.40 -11.77
C HIS A 200 7.01 0.78 -10.99
N PHE A 201 6.90 -0.54 -10.97
CA PHE A 201 5.80 -1.23 -10.31
C PHE A 201 6.14 -2.68 -9.95
N ALA A 202 5.42 -3.21 -8.97
CA ALA A 202 5.46 -4.64 -8.66
C ALA A 202 4.60 -5.42 -9.64
N VAL A 203 5.07 -6.59 -10.07
CA VAL A 203 4.37 -7.42 -11.06
C VAL A 203 3.34 -8.31 -10.38
N HIS A 204 2.18 -8.46 -11.00
CA HIS A 204 1.12 -9.35 -10.52
C HIS A 204 1.41 -10.83 -10.85
N ASP A 205 1.16 -11.72 -9.90
CA ASP A 205 1.07 -13.16 -10.18
C ASP A 205 -0.33 -13.46 -10.72
N LEU A 206 -0.42 -13.69 -12.04
CA LEU A 206 -1.68 -13.94 -12.73
C LEU A 206 -2.44 -15.14 -12.15
N LYS A 207 -1.74 -16.13 -11.58
CA LYS A 207 -2.38 -17.30 -10.97
C LYS A 207 -3.13 -16.88 -9.70
N GLU A 208 -2.47 -16.15 -8.80
CA GLU A 208 -3.10 -15.68 -7.56
C GLU A 208 -4.24 -14.68 -7.84
N VAL A 209 -4.09 -13.83 -8.87
CA VAL A 209 -5.18 -12.93 -9.32
C VAL A 209 -6.40 -13.72 -9.77
N ASN A 210 -6.21 -14.72 -10.63
CA ASN A 210 -7.33 -15.53 -11.13
C ASN A 210 -8.06 -16.23 -9.99
N GLU A 211 -7.31 -16.80 -9.03
CA GLU A 211 -7.89 -17.42 -7.84
C GLU A 211 -8.67 -16.42 -6.97
N LEU A 212 -8.22 -15.17 -6.86
CA LEU A 212 -8.93 -14.10 -6.14
C LEU A 212 -10.19 -13.65 -6.88
N VAL A 213 -10.15 -13.55 -8.21
CA VAL A 213 -11.32 -13.21 -9.03
C VAL A 213 -12.40 -14.29 -8.89
N GLU A 214 -12.04 -15.56 -8.84
CA GLU A 214 -13.01 -16.65 -8.68
C GLU A 214 -13.79 -16.61 -7.35
N VAL A 215 -13.18 -16.09 -6.27
CA VAL A 215 -13.80 -16.14 -4.93
C VAL A 215 -14.31 -14.80 -4.41
N TRP A 216 -13.79 -13.69 -4.91
CA TRP A 216 -13.93 -12.37 -4.29
C TRP A 216 -14.15 -11.25 -5.30
N ALA A 217 -13.19 -10.97 -6.17
CA ALA A 217 -13.18 -9.80 -7.06
C ALA A 217 -14.05 -9.99 -8.32
N ASN A 218 -15.22 -10.60 -8.16
CA ASN A 218 -16.15 -10.89 -9.26
C ASN A 218 -17.53 -10.33 -8.94
N PRO A 219 -18.05 -9.40 -9.77
CA PRO A 219 -19.38 -8.82 -9.58
C PRO A 219 -20.51 -9.86 -9.49
N LYS A 220 -20.35 -11.05 -10.08
CA LYS A 220 -21.32 -12.15 -9.96
C LYS A 220 -21.49 -12.65 -8.53
N LEU A 221 -20.54 -12.36 -7.64
CA LEU A 221 -20.54 -12.77 -6.24
C LEU A 221 -21.07 -11.70 -5.28
N TRP A 222 -21.70 -10.63 -5.79
CA TRP A 222 -22.17 -9.49 -4.98
C TRP A 222 -23.09 -9.87 -3.81
N TYR A 223 -23.79 -11.01 -3.91
CA TYR A 223 -24.71 -11.50 -2.88
C TYR A 223 -24.00 -12.23 -1.73
N ARG A 224 -22.71 -12.57 -1.88
CA ARG A 224 -21.96 -13.28 -0.85
C ARG A 224 -21.66 -12.34 0.30
N PHE A 225 -22.00 -12.77 1.51
CA PHE A 225 -21.61 -12.04 2.71
C PHE A 225 -20.09 -12.07 2.87
N PRO A 226 -19.48 -10.98 3.37
CA PRO A 226 -18.05 -10.96 3.63
C PRO A 226 -17.69 -12.04 4.65
N ASP A 227 -16.72 -12.88 4.29
CA ASP A 227 -16.17 -13.92 5.16
C ASP A 227 -14.74 -13.56 5.59
N ARG A 228 -14.36 -13.97 6.80
CA ARG A 228 -13.05 -13.66 7.39
C ARG A 228 -11.91 -14.38 6.68
N SER A 229 -12.17 -15.55 6.10
CA SER A 229 -11.14 -16.29 5.35
C SER A 229 -10.61 -15.50 4.14
N LEU A 230 -11.43 -14.60 3.58
CA LEU A 230 -11.03 -13.72 2.48
C LEU A 230 -10.03 -12.65 2.93
N GLU A 231 -10.11 -12.21 4.18
CA GLU A 231 -9.22 -11.17 4.73
C GLU A 231 -7.76 -11.61 4.68
N GLU A 232 -7.48 -12.88 4.99
CA GLU A 232 -6.12 -13.44 4.88
C GLU A 232 -5.64 -13.57 3.44
N ARG A 233 -6.52 -13.97 2.52
CA ARG A 233 -6.16 -14.08 1.09
C ARG A 233 -5.83 -12.72 0.49
N ILE A 234 -6.64 -11.71 0.79
CA ILE A 234 -6.41 -10.32 0.36
C ILE A 234 -5.10 -9.80 0.99
N ARG A 235 -4.86 -10.06 2.28
CA ARG A 235 -3.61 -9.71 2.96
C ARG A 235 -2.39 -10.36 2.33
N ASN A 236 -2.47 -11.64 1.98
CA ASN A 236 -1.33 -12.37 1.45
C ASN A 236 -0.94 -11.90 0.05
N TYR A 237 -1.90 -11.37 -0.73
CA TYR A 237 -1.68 -10.87 -2.08
C TYR A 237 -1.37 -9.36 -2.16
N PHE A 238 -2.12 -8.51 -1.45
CA PHE A 238 -1.94 -7.05 -1.49
C PHE A 238 -1.13 -6.48 -0.33
N GLY A 239 -0.93 -7.25 0.74
CA GLY A 239 -0.36 -6.78 1.99
C GLY A 239 -1.39 -6.23 2.97
N GLU A 240 -0.93 -5.90 4.17
CA GLU A 240 -1.79 -5.56 5.30
C GLU A 240 -2.51 -4.22 5.12
N GLU A 241 -1.90 -3.21 4.50
CA GLU A 241 -2.51 -1.88 4.34
C GLU A 241 -3.79 -1.93 3.50
N VAL A 242 -3.73 -2.56 2.33
CA VAL A 242 -4.88 -2.73 1.44
C VAL A 242 -5.90 -3.68 2.09
N ALA A 243 -5.44 -4.76 2.71
CA ALA A 243 -6.35 -5.68 3.40
C ALA A 243 -7.12 -5.01 4.53
N TRP A 244 -6.54 -4.02 5.22
CA TRP A 244 -7.21 -3.30 6.31
C TRP A 244 -8.49 -2.59 5.86
N LEU A 245 -8.50 -2.06 4.64
CA LEU A 245 -9.70 -1.46 4.05
C LEU A 245 -10.83 -2.48 3.95
N PHE A 246 -10.51 -3.68 3.45
CA PHE A 246 -11.49 -4.74 3.26
C PHE A 246 -11.90 -5.41 4.57
N VAL A 247 -11.01 -5.50 5.55
CA VAL A 247 -11.31 -5.92 6.93
C VAL A 247 -12.36 -4.99 7.55
N TRP A 248 -12.12 -3.68 7.49
CA TRP A 248 -13.07 -2.69 8.01
C TRP A 248 -14.42 -2.77 7.28
N GLN A 249 -14.39 -2.80 5.95
CA GLN A 249 -15.61 -2.89 5.13
C GLN A 249 -16.41 -4.16 5.45
N SER A 250 -15.75 -5.32 5.53
CA SER A 250 -16.38 -6.61 5.83
C SER A 250 -17.03 -6.59 7.21
N PHE A 251 -16.30 -6.09 8.21
CA PHE A 251 -16.81 -5.95 9.57
C PHE A 251 -18.01 -4.99 9.63
N PHE A 252 -17.92 -3.84 8.95
CA PHE A 252 -18.99 -2.85 8.90
C PHE A 252 -20.27 -3.43 8.29
N MET A 253 -20.17 -4.10 7.14
CA MET A 253 -21.31 -4.72 6.47
C MET A 253 -21.97 -5.80 7.33
N GLN A 254 -21.16 -6.64 8.00
CA GLN A 254 -21.68 -7.65 8.93
C GLN A 254 -22.43 -7.03 10.12
N GLN A 255 -21.91 -5.96 10.72
CA GLN A 255 -22.55 -5.31 11.87
C GLN A 255 -23.79 -4.50 11.49
N LEU A 256 -23.86 -4.00 10.25
CA LEU A 256 -25.00 -3.22 9.73
C LEU A 256 -26.25 -4.09 9.50
N MET A 257 -26.10 -5.42 9.42
CA MET A 257 -27.23 -6.35 9.24
C MET A 257 -28.33 -6.17 10.29
N VAL A 258 -27.97 -5.94 11.56
CA VAL A 258 -28.95 -5.78 12.64
C VAL A 258 -29.73 -4.47 12.50
N PRO A 259 -29.09 -3.28 12.39
CA PRO A 259 -29.79 -2.03 12.07
C PRO A 259 -30.63 -2.11 10.80
N THR A 260 -30.14 -2.76 9.74
CA THR A 260 -30.85 -2.87 8.47
C THR A 260 -32.10 -3.72 8.61
N ALA A 261 -32.03 -4.88 9.28
CA ALA A 261 -33.20 -5.73 9.51
C ALA A 261 -34.27 -5.02 10.36
N LEU A 262 -33.85 -4.33 11.43
CA LEU A 262 -34.76 -3.54 12.26
C LEU A 262 -35.34 -2.35 11.50
N GLY A 263 -34.51 -1.61 10.75
CA GLY A 263 -34.94 -0.48 9.94
C GLY A 263 -35.94 -0.89 8.86
N PHE A 264 -35.72 -2.04 8.21
CA PHE A 264 -36.64 -2.63 7.26
C PHE A 264 -37.97 -3.03 7.92
N LEU A 265 -37.95 -3.64 9.10
CA LEU A 265 -39.19 -3.92 9.86
C LEU A 265 -39.93 -2.63 10.20
N LEU A 266 -39.20 -1.62 10.69
CA LEU A 266 -39.77 -0.33 11.07
C LEU A 266 -40.28 0.49 9.89
N PHE A 267 -39.85 0.20 8.66
CA PHE A 267 -40.38 0.85 7.46
C PHE A 267 -41.90 0.64 7.33
N PHE A 268 -42.39 -0.56 7.67
CA PHE A 268 -43.82 -0.89 7.59
C PHE A 268 -44.71 -0.20 8.62
N ARG A 269 -44.10 0.45 9.64
CA ARG A 269 -44.84 1.22 10.67
C ARG A 269 -45.76 2.28 10.09
N ARG A 270 -45.45 2.80 8.90
CA ARG A 270 -46.22 3.84 8.20
C ARG A 270 -47.65 3.40 7.88
N TRP A 271 -47.86 2.11 7.63
CA TRP A 271 -49.17 1.55 7.29
C TRP A 271 -49.89 0.97 8.50
N LEU A 272 -49.15 0.55 9.54
CA LEU A 272 -49.68 -0.22 10.67
C LEU A 272 -49.97 0.62 11.92
N LEU A 273 -49.32 1.77 12.09
CA LEU A 273 -49.37 2.54 13.35
C LEU A 273 -49.94 3.95 13.16
N SER A 274 -50.57 4.49 14.21
CA SER A 274 -50.97 5.89 14.31
C SER A 274 -49.77 6.85 14.36
N ILE A 275 -49.97 8.12 14.02
CA ILE A 275 -48.89 9.14 13.93
C ILE A 275 -48.13 9.28 15.26
N GLU A 276 -48.83 9.22 16.40
CA GLU A 276 -48.18 9.31 17.72
C GLU A 276 -47.29 8.11 18.01
N ALA A 277 -47.77 6.89 17.72
CA ALA A 277 -46.99 5.66 17.86
C ALA A 277 -45.78 5.66 16.91
N GLN A 278 -45.94 6.16 15.68
CA GLN A 278 -44.83 6.34 14.74
C GLN A 278 -43.71 7.23 15.31
N ARG A 279 -44.04 8.36 15.93
CA ARG A 279 -43.05 9.26 16.54
C ARG A 279 -42.30 8.59 17.69
N LYS A 280 -43.01 7.89 18.58
CA LYS A 280 -42.41 7.15 19.71
C LYS A 280 -41.42 6.09 19.21
N VAL A 281 -41.81 5.28 18.21
CA VAL A 281 -40.96 4.26 17.60
C VAL A 281 -39.71 4.86 16.94
N GLN A 282 -39.83 6.02 16.30
CA GLN A 282 -38.69 6.70 15.67
C GLN A 282 -37.67 7.20 16.70
N ILE A 283 -38.12 7.76 17.82
CA ILE A 283 -37.24 8.18 18.92
C ILE A 283 -36.50 6.97 19.50
N LEU A 284 -37.21 5.86 19.73
CA LEU A 284 -36.62 4.61 20.21
C LEU A 284 -35.57 4.06 19.24
N PHE A 285 -35.83 4.12 17.93
CA PHE A 285 -34.85 3.70 16.93
C PHE A 285 -33.60 4.60 16.91
N GLY A 286 -33.76 5.91 17.11
CA GLY A 286 -32.64 6.83 17.27
C GLY A 286 -31.75 6.47 18.45
N LEU A 287 -32.34 6.18 19.62
CA LEU A 287 -31.62 5.70 20.81
C LEU A 287 -30.89 4.38 20.52
N PHE A 288 -31.57 3.43 19.86
CA PHE A 288 -30.98 2.18 19.44
C PHE A 288 -29.75 2.39 18.55
N MET A 289 -29.83 3.29 17.56
CA MET A 289 -28.70 3.60 16.68
C MET A 289 -27.52 4.19 17.44
N SER A 290 -27.76 5.09 18.42
CA SER A 290 -26.69 5.63 19.27
C SER A 290 -25.98 4.55 20.09
N ILE A 291 -26.74 3.60 20.65
CA ILE A 291 -26.20 2.45 21.38
C ILE A 291 -25.42 1.54 20.42
N TRP A 292 -25.99 1.23 19.25
CA TRP A 292 -25.37 0.39 18.24
C TRP A 292 -24.04 0.96 17.76
N VAL A 293 -23.93 2.27 17.48
CA VAL A 293 -22.66 2.91 17.07
C VAL A 293 -21.59 2.74 18.15
N THR A 294 -21.96 2.86 19.42
CA THR A 294 -21.02 2.69 20.54
C THR A 294 -20.54 1.24 20.65
N ILE A 295 -21.46 0.27 20.52
CA ILE A 295 -21.13 -1.17 20.50
C ILE A 295 -20.26 -1.49 19.29
N TYR A 296 -20.60 -0.99 18.11
CA TYR A 296 -19.86 -1.16 16.86
C TYR A 296 -18.41 -0.73 17.04
N ASN A 297 -18.17 0.52 17.48
CA ASN A 297 -16.82 1.04 17.66
C ASN A 297 -16.02 0.21 18.67
N ARG A 298 -16.63 -0.18 19.80
CA ARG A 298 -15.95 -1.03 20.78
C ARG A 298 -15.62 -2.42 20.25
N ARG A 299 -16.52 -3.05 19.49
CA ARG A 299 -16.26 -4.35 18.87
C ARG A 299 -15.19 -4.24 17.78
N TYR A 300 -15.22 -3.19 16.98
CA TYR A 300 -14.23 -2.96 15.93
C TYR A 300 -12.84 -2.78 16.51
N ILE A 301 -12.65 -1.95 17.55
CA ILE A 301 -11.35 -1.79 18.23
C ILE A 301 -10.81 -3.12 18.77
N ARG A 302 -11.69 -3.97 19.33
CA ARG A 302 -11.28 -5.31 19.80
C ARG A 302 -10.89 -6.23 18.66
N TYR A 303 -11.67 -6.21 17.57
CA TYR A 303 -11.39 -6.99 16.37
C TYR A 303 -10.06 -6.57 15.74
N GLU A 304 -9.86 -5.27 15.65
CA GLU A 304 -8.64 -4.62 15.17
C GLU A 304 -7.41 -5.07 15.98
N ALA A 305 -7.51 -5.08 17.31
CA ALA A 305 -6.42 -5.53 18.18
C ALA A 305 -6.05 -7.00 17.95
N VAL A 306 -7.05 -7.88 17.78
CA VAL A 306 -6.83 -9.30 17.47
C VAL A 306 -6.10 -9.46 16.14
N LEU A 307 -6.55 -8.76 15.09
CA LEU A 307 -5.90 -8.82 13.79
C LEU A 307 -4.49 -8.23 13.82
N ARG A 308 -4.28 -7.07 14.46
CA ARG A 308 -2.94 -6.46 14.62
C ARG A 308 -1.95 -7.43 15.25
N GLN A 309 -2.37 -8.17 16.29
CA GLN A 309 -1.54 -9.18 16.93
C GLN A 309 -1.29 -10.37 15.99
N LYS A 310 -2.35 -10.93 15.39
CA LYS A 310 -2.25 -12.05 14.44
C LYS A 310 -1.35 -11.73 13.26
N TRP A 311 -1.33 -10.47 12.86
CA TRP A 311 -0.64 -9.97 11.68
C TRP A 311 0.77 -9.46 11.94
N GLY A 312 1.21 -9.39 13.21
CA GLY A 312 2.52 -8.87 13.59
C GLY A 312 2.67 -7.36 13.35
N MET A 313 1.56 -6.60 13.42
CA MET A 313 1.55 -5.16 13.15
C MET A 313 1.75 -4.29 14.39
N ASP A 314 2.14 -4.87 15.52
CA ASP A 314 2.43 -4.15 16.77
C ASP A 314 3.55 -3.11 16.59
N LYS A 315 4.58 -3.44 15.81
CA LYS A 315 5.74 -2.58 15.51
C LYS A 315 5.67 -1.87 14.17
N PHE A 316 4.60 -2.05 13.42
CA PHE A 316 4.43 -1.52 12.05
C PHE A 316 4.67 0.00 11.98
N LEU A 317 4.14 0.72 12.97
CA LEU A 317 4.21 2.19 13.08
C LEU A 317 5.61 2.78 13.25
N LEU A 318 6.59 2.01 13.72
CA LEU A 318 7.96 2.50 13.92
C LEU A 318 8.84 2.41 12.66
N SER A 319 8.46 1.57 11.70
CA SER A 319 9.27 1.30 10.50
C SER A 319 9.02 2.26 9.33
N SER A 320 7.96 3.07 9.39
CA SER A 320 7.45 3.83 8.24
C SER A 320 7.47 5.35 8.39
N ILE A 321 8.40 5.93 9.17
CA ILE A 321 8.69 7.37 9.04
C ILE A 321 9.48 7.58 7.73
N TYR A 322 8.84 7.28 6.60
CA TYR A 322 9.24 7.74 5.31
C TYR A 322 8.98 9.25 5.30
N VAL A 323 10.05 10.03 5.20
CA VAL A 323 9.91 11.43 4.83
C VAL A 323 9.38 11.42 3.41
N ARG A 324 8.12 11.82 3.21
CA ARG A 324 7.53 11.91 1.86
C ARG A 324 8.44 12.79 1.00
N ASP A 325 8.62 12.45 -0.27
CA ASP A 325 9.55 13.20 -1.14
C ASP A 325 9.14 14.67 -1.35
N GLU A 326 7.85 14.97 -1.15
CA GLU A 326 7.28 16.31 -1.16
C GLU A 326 7.46 17.07 0.16
N TYR A 327 7.99 16.41 1.20
CA TYR A 327 8.17 16.99 2.52
C TYR A 327 9.34 17.98 2.50
N VAL A 328 9.01 19.26 2.37
CA VAL A 328 9.95 20.36 2.56
C VAL A 328 10.00 20.74 4.06
N PRO A 329 11.16 20.58 4.74
CA PRO A 329 11.29 20.88 6.17
C PRO A 329 10.94 22.34 6.52
N ASP A 330 11.22 23.27 5.61
CA ASP A 330 11.09 24.71 5.83
C ASP A 330 9.63 25.20 5.95
N HIS A 331 8.66 24.38 5.56
CA HIS A 331 7.23 24.73 5.63
C HIS A 331 6.56 24.35 6.95
N ARG A 332 7.32 23.92 7.97
CA ARG A 332 6.79 23.49 9.28
C ARG A 332 6.09 24.61 10.06
N GLY A 333 6.59 25.84 9.95
CA GLY A 333 6.12 26.98 10.75
C GLY A 333 4.74 27.53 10.39
N ASN A 334 4.33 27.42 9.13
CA ASN A 334 3.12 28.09 8.60
C ASN A 334 1.87 27.17 8.53
N ARG A 335 1.98 25.93 9.03
CA ARG A 335 1.06 24.82 8.71
C ARG A 335 -0.14 24.69 9.65
N ASN A 336 -0.02 25.15 10.89
CA ASN A 336 -1.02 24.89 11.94
C ASN A 336 -2.38 25.54 11.67
N MET A 337 -2.41 26.73 11.06
CA MET A 337 -3.66 27.46 10.84
C MET A 337 -4.48 26.89 9.67
N ARG A 338 -3.83 26.45 8.58
CA ARG A 338 -4.51 25.83 7.43
C ARG A 338 -5.06 24.44 7.74
N ILE A 339 -4.29 23.60 8.44
CA ILE A 339 -4.74 22.25 8.82
C ILE A 339 -5.92 22.34 9.80
N SER A 340 -5.85 23.23 10.79
CA SER A 340 -6.96 23.43 11.73
C SER A 340 -8.22 23.92 11.02
N GLY A 341 -8.08 24.80 10.02
CA GLY A 341 -9.21 25.27 9.21
C GLY A 341 -9.87 24.16 8.38
N ILE A 342 -9.10 23.21 7.83
CA ILE A 342 -9.63 22.07 7.06
C ILE A 342 -10.40 21.10 7.98
N MET A 343 -9.89 20.82 9.18
CA MET A 343 -10.60 20.00 10.16
C MET A 343 -11.92 20.65 10.57
N LEU A 344 -11.91 21.95 10.89
CA LEU A 344 -13.09 22.71 11.25
C LEU A 344 -14.14 22.72 10.11
N LEU A 345 -13.70 22.81 8.86
CA LEU A 345 -14.59 22.77 7.69
C LEU A 345 -15.35 21.44 7.60
N GLY A 346 -14.68 20.32 7.86
CA GLY A 346 -15.31 18.99 7.91
C GLY A 346 -16.41 18.91 8.96
N ASP A 347 -16.14 19.40 10.17
CA ASP A 347 -17.12 19.45 11.27
C ASP A 347 -18.32 20.34 10.90
N MET A 348 -18.08 21.50 10.30
CA MET A 348 -19.13 22.43 9.85
C MET A 348 -20.00 21.83 8.75
N LEU A 349 -19.43 21.08 7.80
CA LEU A 349 -20.18 20.38 6.76
C LEU A 349 -21.07 19.28 7.35
N ALA A 350 -20.57 18.53 8.34
CA ALA A 350 -21.35 17.52 9.04
C ALA A 350 -22.54 18.13 9.80
N ILE A 351 -22.31 19.24 10.51
CA ILE A 351 -23.39 20.01 11.19
C ILE A 351 -24.39 20.54 10.16
N GLY A 352 -23.91 21.08 9.04
CA GLY A 352 -24.74 21.54 7.93
C GLY A 352 -25.67 20.45 7.40
N MET A 353 -25.15 19.24 7.18
CA MET A 353 -25.95 18.09 6.73
C MET A 353 -27.02 17.70 7.75
N VAL A 354 -26.73 17.75 9.05
CA VAL A 354 -27.73 17.48 10.10
C VAL A 354 -28.85 18.52 10.08
N ILE A 355 -28.51 19.81 9.95
CA ILE A 355 -29.50 20.89 9.83
C ILE A 355 -30.37 20.70 8.58
N LEU A 356 -29.77 20.36 7.45
CA LEU A 356 -30.46 20.15 6.17
C LEU A 356 -31.43 18.96 6.25
N CYS A 357 -31.03 17.87 6.89
CA CYS A 357 -31.90 16.73 7.19
C CYS A 357 -33.08 17.13 8.10
N MET A 358 -32.84 17.92 9.15
CA MET A 358 -33.92 18.40 10.03
C MET A 358 -34.91 19.29 9.30
N ILE A 359 -34.44 20.20 8.45
CA ILE A 359 -35.29 21.07 7.61
C ILE A 359 -36.10 20.22 6.62
N GLY A 360 -35.45 19.26 5.95
CA GLY A 360 -36.12 18.36 5.01
C GLY A 360 -37.24 17.55 5.66
N VAL A 361 -37.02 16.99 6.85
CA VAL A 361 -38.06 16.28 7.62
C VAL A 361 -39.22 17.20 7.98
N ARG A 362 -38.94 18.45 8.37
CA ARG A 362 -39.96 19.44 8.73
C ARG A 362 -40.78 19.88 7.52
N ALA A 363 -40.15 20.06 6.36
CA ALA A 363 -40.81 20.40 5.11
C ALA A 363 -41.72 19.26 4.62
N VAL A 364 -41.24 18.01 4.66
CA VAL A 364 -42.05 16.83 4.30
C VAL A 364 -43.24 16.65 5.24
N HIS A 365 -43.07 16.95 6.53
CA HIS A 365 -44.16 16.89 7.50
C HIS A 365 -45.22 17.97 7.24
N SER A 366 -44.81 19.22 6.95
CA SER A 366 -45.70 20.32 6.55
C SER A 366 -46.49 20.01 5.27
N LEU A 367 -45.82 19.47 4.24
CA LEU A 367 -46.44 19.06 2.97
C LEU A 367 -47.43 17.89 3.11
N ARG A 368 -47.44 17.19 4.25
CA ARG A 368 -48.31 16.04 4.50
C ARG A 368 -49.51 16.41 5.39
N GLU A 369 -49.46 17.59 6.02
CA GLU A 369 -50.56 18.17 6.80
C GLU A 369 -51.46 19.10 5.96
N HIS A 370 -50.95 19.56 4.80
CA HIS A 370 -51.74 20.14 3.70
C HIS A 370 -52.10 19.05 2.69
#